data_AF-A0A7C2SLU7-F1
#
_entry.id   AF-A0A7C2SLU7-F1
#
_cell.length_a   1.000
_cell.length_b   1.000
_cell.length_c   1.000
_cell.angle_alpha   90.00
_cell.angle_beta   90.00
_cell.angle_gamma   90.00
#
_symmetry.space_group_name_H-M   'P 1'
#
loop_
_entity.id
_entity.type
_entity.pdbx_description
1 polymer ?
#
loop_
_entity_poly.entity_id
_entity_poly.type
_entity_poly.pdbx_seq_one_letter_code
_entity_poly.pdbx_strand_id
1 'polypeptide(L)'
;LTQVRAMLRANKGLGNLRILLPMISGVGELEEALDLIDQAHVELREDGLNGEAVQVGVMVEVPSAVYQVDALARRVDFLSVGSNDLTQYLLAVDRNNARVAPLYDSLHPAVLRAIHDIVSGGRRAGRPVSVCGELAGDPLGALILLGFGIDSLSMSAGSLPRIKRVIRSVPLKHARLLAWEALACERGEDVRAMLRGALREYGLGGLIRSDA
;
A
#
# COMPACT_ATOMS: atom_id res chain seq x y z
N LEU A 1 3.91 -10.15 22.84
CA LEU A 1 2.62 -9.64 23.38
C LEU A 1 2.66 -8.21 23.92
N THR A 2 3.73 -7.73 24.55
CA THR A 2 3.79 -6.40 25.19
C THR A 2 3.30 -5.24 24.32
N GLN A 3 3.75 -5.16 23.06
CA GLN A 3 3.34 -4.11 22.13
C GLN A 3 1.84 -4.17 21.82
N VAL A 4 1.31 -5.37 21.53
CA VAL A 4 -0.12 -5.57 21.24
C VAL A 4 -0.97 -5.17 22.44
N ARG A 5 -0.61 -5.62 23.65
CA ARG A 5 -1.33 -5.23 24.88
C ARG A 5 -1.31 -3.71 25.10
N ALA A 6 -0.18 -3.05 24.83
CA ALA A 6 -0.09 -1.59 24.94
C ALA A 6 -1.01 -0.88 23.93
N MET A 7 -1.04 -1.34 22.68
CA MET A 7 -1.93 -0.81 21.65
C MET A 7 -3.41 -0.98 22.03
N LEU A 8 -3.80 -2.18 22.47
CA LEU A 8 -5.18 -2.48 22.90
C LEU A 8 -5.60 -1.64 24.12
N ARG A 9 -4.71 -1.45 25.10
CA ARG A 9 -4.94 -0.53 26.23
C ARG A 9 -5.15 0.90 25.78
N ALA A 10 -4.34 1.39 24.85
CA ALA A 10 -4.45 2.75 24.30
C ALA A 10 -5.75 2.97 23.51
N ASN A 11 -6.33 1.92 22.92
CA ASN A 11 -7.59 2.00 22.16
C ASN A 11 -8.84 2.12 23.04
N LYS A 12 -8.73 1.92 24.36
CA LYS A 12 -9.89 1.91 25.28
C LYS A 12 -10.65 3.25 25.20
N GLY A 13 -11.92 3.17 24.82
CA GLY A 13 -12.80 4.34 24.69
C GLY A 13 -12.61 5.17 23.42
N LEU A 14 -11.68 4.80 22.54
CA LEU A 14 -11.44 5.48 21.26
C LEU A 14 -12.01 4.72 20.06
N GLY A 15 -11.89 3.38 20.05
CA GLY A 15 -12.48 2.52 19.02
C GLY A 15 -11.97 2.80 17.59
N ASN A 16 -10.79 3.41 17.44
CA ASN A 16 -10.26 3.86 16.15
C ASN A 16 -8.90 3.23 15.78
N LEU A 17 -8.36 2.36 16.63
CA LEU A 17 -7.12 1.64 16.36
C LEU A 17 -7.32 0.53 15.31
N ARG A 18 -6.33 0.39 14.44
CA ARG A 18 -6.13 -0.79 13.59
C ARG A 18 -4.69 -1.27 13.75
N ILE A 19 -4.49 -2.58 13.72
CA ILE A 19 -3.16 -3.20 13.75
C ILE A 19 -2.78 -3.59 12.32
N LEU A 20 -1.56 -3.26 11.92
CA LEU A 20 -1.01 -3.63 10.62
C LEU A 20 0.25 -4.45 10.83
N LEU A 21 0.25 -5.69 10.34
CA LEU A 21 1.35 -6.64 10.48
C LEU A 21 2.36 -6.45 9.32
N PRO A 22 3.60 -6.01 9.58
CA PRO A 22 4.64 -5.89 8.56
C PRO A 22 5.30 -7.24 8.27
N MET A 23 6.00 -7.32 7.14
CA MET A 23 6.92 -8.40 6.76
C MET A 23 6.32 -9.81 6.74
N ILE A 24 5.00 -9.93 6.60
CA ILE A 24 4.34 -11.23 6.42
C ILE A 24 4.73 -11.79 5.05
N SER A 25 5.28 -12.99 5.05
CA SER A 25 5.71 -13.70 3.85
C SER A 25 4.72 -14.80 3.43
N GLY A 26 3.86 -15.26 4.34
CA GLY A 26 2.86 -16.29 4.04
C GLY A 26 1.80 -16.47 5.12
N VAL A 27 0.86 -17.41 4.85
CA VAL A 27 -0.31 -17.65 5.70
C VAL A 27 0.05 -18.15 7.10
N GLY A 28 1.05 -19.01 7.25
CA GLY A 28 1.43 -19.56 8.57
C GLY A 28 1.84 -18.46 9.56
N GLU A 29 2.74 -17.55 9.13
CA GLU A 29 3.16 -16.40 9.94
C GLU A 29 1.99 -15.49 10.30
N LEU A 30 1.03 -15.31 9.38
CA LEU A 30 -0.16 -14.53 9.64
C LEU A 30 -1.04 -15.19 10.72
N GLU A 31 -1.30 -16.49 10.63
CA GLU A 31 -2.13 -17.22 11.59
C GLU A 31 -1.48 -17.18 12.99
N GLU A 32 -0.17 -17.41 13.10
CA GLU A 32 0.57 -17.26 14.37
C GLU A 32 0.47 -15.84 14.95
N ALA A 33 0.55 -14.80 14.10
CA ALA A 33 0.43 -13.42 14.56
C ALA A 33 -0.99 -13.08 15.03
N LEU A 34 -2.02 -13.62 14.37
CA LEU A 34 -3.42 -13.45 14.78
C LEU A 34 -3.68 -14.12 16.13
N ASP A 35 -3.19 -15.35 16.33
CA ASP A 35 -3.32 -16.07 17.60
C ASP A 35 -2.70 -15.28 18.77
N LEU A 36 -1.56 -14.63 18.54
CA LEU A 36 -0.93 -13.75 19.54
C LEU A 36 -1.77 -12.49 19.84
N ILE A 37 -2.47 -11.93 18.84
CA ILE A 37 -3.36 -10.79 19.06
C ILE A 37 -4.58 -11.21 19.87
N ASP A 38 -5.15 -12.38 19.57
CA ASP A 38 -6.28 -12.96 20.31
C ASP A 38 -5.90 -13.28 21.75
N GLN A 39 -4.70 -13.85 21.96
CA GLN A 39 -4.16 -14.07 23.30
C GLN A 39 -4.05 -12.75 24.09
N ALA A 40 -3.56 -11.67 23.47
CA ALA A 40 -3.48 -10.37 24.13
C ALA A 40 -4.87 -9.82 24.52
N HIS A 41 -5.89 -10.06 23.70
CA HIS A 41 -7.28 -9.72 24.02
C HIS A 41 -7.83 -10.55 25.18
N VAL A 42 -7.49 -11.83 25.29
CA VAL A 42 -7.86 -12.69 26.44
C VAL A 42 -7.22 -12.15 27.72
N GLU A 43 -5.90 -11.97 27.73
CA GLU A 43 -5.15 -11.50 28.92
C GLU A 43 -5.65 -10.14 29.42
N LEU A 44 -5.98 -9.22 28.51
CA LEU A 44 -6.50 -7.91 28.93
C LEU A 44 -7.92 -7.98 29.50
N ARG A 45 -8.77 -8.88 29.01
CA ARG A 45 -10.09 -9.10 29.60
C ARG A 45 -9.97 -9.65 31.03
N GLU A 46 -9.02 -10.56 31.27
CA GLU A 46 -8.71 -11.08 32.60
C GLU A 46 -8.17 -9.98 33.54
N ASP A 47 -7.39 -9.03 33.02
CA ASP A 47 -6.95 -7.81 33.72
C ASP A 47 -8.10 -6.79 33.98
N GLY A 48 -9.35 -7.11 33.63
CA GLY A 48 -10.51 -6.20 33.77
C GLY A 48 -10.60 -5.12 32.70
N LEU A 49 -9.82 -5.23 31.62
CA LEU A 49 -9.80 -4.32 30.49
C LEU A 49 -10.56 -4.91 29.30
N ASN A 50 -11.88 -4.74 29.32
CA ASN A 50 -12.72 -5.06 28.18
C ASN A 50 -12.57 -3.96 27.11
N GLY A 51 -12.07 -4.34 25.94
CA GLY A 51 -11.98 -3.50 24.76
C GLY A 51 -12.64 -4.16 23.56
N GLU A 52 -13.06 -3.36 22.58
CA GLU A 52 -13.58 -3.86 21.31
C GLU A 52 -12.50 -4.59 20.53
N ALA A 53 -12.92 -5.54 19.68
CA ALA A 53 -12.02 -6.18 18.72
C ALA A 53 -11.43 -5.12 17.77
N VAL A 54 -10.12 -5.16 17.58
CA VAL A 54 -9.42 -4.25 16.66
C VAL A 54 -9.36 -4.86 15.28
N GLN A 55 -9.46 -4.01 14.26
CA GLN A 55 -9.23 -4.48 12.89
C GLN A 55 -7.76 -4.83 12.70
N VAL A 56 -7.48 -5.98 12.09
CA VAL A 56 -6.12 -6.42 11.79
C VAL A 56 -5.93 -6.49 10.28
N GLY A 57 -4.85 -5.89 9.80
CA GLY A 57 -4.46 -5.90 8.39
C GLY A 57 -3.05 -6.43 8.21
N VAL A 58 -2.69 -6.71 6.95
CA VAL A 58 -1.32 -7.09 6.57
C VAL A 58 -0.71 -6.07 5.64
N MET A 59 0.57 -5.77 5.86
CA MET A 59 1.36 -5.01 4.91
C MET A 59 1.91 -5.98 3.85
N VAL A 60 1.45 -5.84 2.62
CA VAL A 60 1.95 -6.62 1.49
C VAL A 60 3.17 -5.92 0.92
N GLU A 61 4.33 -6.38 1.37
CA GLU A 61 5.64 -5.86 0.97
C GLU A 61 6.64 -6.95 0.59
N VAL A 62 6.41 -8.19 1.01
CA VAL A 62 7.22 -9.35 0.61
C VAL A 62 6.64 -9.96 -0.68
N PRO A 63 7.44 -10.28 -1.71
CA PRO A 63 6.93 -10.83 -2.97
C PRO A 63 6.11 -12.11 -2.82
N SER A 64 6.44 -12.98 -1.86
CA SER A 64 5.67 -14.20 -1.59
C SER A 64 4.22 -13.90 -1.14
N ALA A 65 4.01 -12.81 -0.41
CA ALA A 65 2.67 -12.38 0.01
C ALA A 65 1.81 -11.90 -1.17
N VAL A 66 2.42 -11.38 -2.24
CA VAL A 66 1.71 -11.02 -3.48
C VAL A 66 1.05 -12.26 -4.08
N TYR A 67 1.79 -13.36 -4.19
CA TYR A 67 1.29 -14.63 -4.73
C TYR A 67 0.29 -15.34 -3.80
N GLN A 68 0.24 -14.97 -2.52
CA GLN A 68 -0.72 -15.48 -1.55
C GLN A 68 -1.81 -14.47 -1.17
N VAL A 69 -1.95 -13.36 -1.91
CA VAL A 69 -2.80 -12.23 -1.49
C VAL A 69 -4.26 -12.64 -1.26
N ASP A 70 -4.81 -13.56 -2.07
CA ASP A 70 -6.17 -14.08 -1.87
C ASP A 70 -6.33 -14.83 -0.55
N ALA A 71 -5.33 -15.63 -0.17
CA ALA A 71 -5.35 -16.42 1.06
C ALA A 71 -5.18 -15.53 2.29
N LEU A 72 -4.31 -14.52 2.20
CA LEU A 72 -4.10 -13.52 3.25
C LEU A 72 -5.35 -12.65 3.42
N ALA A 73 -5.92 -12.11 2.33
CA ALA A 73 -7.06 -11.21 2.37
C ALA A 73 -8.33 -11.82 2.99
N ARG A 74 -8.51 -13.14 2.92
CA ARG A 74 -9.64 -13.80 3.60
C ARG A 74 -9.54 -13.79 5.12
N ARG A 75 -8.34 -13.63 5.68
CA ARG A 75 -8.03 -13.73 7.11
C ARG A 75 -7.87 -12.38 7.81
N VAL A 76 -7.80 -11.30 7.06
CA VAL A 76 -7.57 -9.95 7.60
C VAL A 76 -8.67 -8.99 7.17
N ASP A 77 -8.78 -7.87 7.87
CA ASP A 77 -9.80 -6.86 7.63
C ASP A 77 -9.44 -5.90 6.50
N PHE A 78 -8.15 -5.71 6.23
CA PHE A 78 -7.65 -4.82 5.19
C PHE A 78 -6.23 -5.19 4.76
N LEU A 79 -5.82 -4.72 3.58
CA LEU A 79 -4.46 -4.84 3.08
C LEU A 79 -3.83 -3.45 2.98
N SER A 80 -2.52 -3.36 3.18
CA SER A 80 -1.76 -2.16 2.83
C SER A 80 -0.53 -2.54 2.01
N VAL A 81 -0.32 -1.92 0.86
CA VAL A 81 0.91 -2.11 0.10
C VAL A 81 2.03 -1.29 0.74
N GLY A 82 3.11 -1.95 1.14
CA GLY A 82 4.37 -1.30 1.52
C GLY A 82 5.21 -1.05 0.28
N SER A 83 4.96 0.05 -0.45
CA SER A 83 5.51 0.22 -1.81
C SER A 83 7.03 0.21 -1.88
N ASN A 84 7.69 0.67 -0.80
CA ASN A 84 9.13 0.82 -0.75
C ASN A 84 9.83 -0.54 -0.71
N ASP A 85 9.47 -1.36 0.28
CA ASP A 85 10.05 -2.68 0.48
C ASP A 85 9.60 -3.64 -0.62
N LEU A 86 8.34 -3.53 -1.09
CA LEU A 86 7.88 -4.28 -2.26
C LEU A 86 8.74 -4.03 -3.49
N THR A 87 9.05 -2.77 -3.79
CA THR A 87 9.90 -2.41 -4.94
C THR A 87 11.32 -2.95 -4.74
N GLN A 88 11.89 -2.77 -3.56
CA GLN A 88 13.23 -3.23 -3.22
C GLN A 88 13.37 -4.74 -3.38
N TYR A 89 12.43 -5.53 -2.86
CA TYR A 89 12.49 -6.98 -2.97
C TYR A 89 12.17 -7.50 -4.37
N LEU A 90 11.23 -6.88 -5.09
CA LEU A 90 10.91 -7.30 -6.47
C LEU A 90 12.04 -7.01 -7.46
N LEU A 91 12.75 -5.88 -7.29
CA LEU A 91 13.83 -5.49 -8.18
C LEU A 91 15.21 -5.96 -7.70
N ALA A 92 15.29 -6.53 -6.49
CA ALA A 92 16.53 -6.88 -5.82
C ALA A 92 17.51 -5.69 -5.72
N VAL A 93 16.99 -4.51 -5.37
CA VAL A 93 17.75 -3.25 -5.26
C VAL A 93 17.62 -2.67 -3.86
N ASP A 94 18.75 -2.55 -3.15
CA ASP A 94 18.82 -1.79 -1.91
C ASP A 94 18.87 -0.28 -2.22
N ARG A 95 17.77 0.43 -1.94
CA ARG A 95 17.67 1.87 -2.19
C ARG A 95 18.58 2.73 -1.31
N ASN A 96 19.07 2.19 -0.20
CA ASN A 96 20.03 2.89 0.67
C ASN A 96 21.47 2.73 0.19
N ASN A 97 21.73 1.82 -0.75
CA ASN A 97 23.04 1.62 -1.33
C ASN A 97 23.21 2.50 -2.57
N ALA A 98 23.99 3.58 -2.43
CA ALA A 98 24.21 4.58 -3.49
C ALA A 98 24.70 4.01 -4.84
N ARG A 99 25.33 2.82 -4.85
CA ARG A 99 25.78 2.17 -6.10
C ARG A 99 24.64 1.60 -6.94
N VAL A 100 23.52 1.24 -6.31
CA VAL A 100 22.39 0.57 -6.97
C VAL A 100 21.08 1.34 -6.83
N ALA A 101 21.02 2.35 -5.95
CA ALA A 101 19.86 3.22 -5.78
C ALA A 101 19.28 3.79 -7.09
N PRO A 102 20.06 4.13 -8.14
CA PRO A 102 19.50 4.55 -9.43
C PRO A 102 18.66 3.48 -10.16
N LEU A 103 18.81 2.20 -9.79
CA LEU A 103 18.02 1.08 -10.34
C LEU A 103 16.67 0.91 -9.62
N TYR A 104 16.47 1.58 -8.49
CA TYR A 104 15.21 1.52 -7.76
C TYR A 104 14.12 2.27 -8.55
N ASP A 105 13.04 1.57 -8.88
CA ASP A 105 11.96 2.14 -9.69
C ASP A 105 10.58 1.68 -9.20
N SER A 106 9.90 2.53 -8.43
CA SER A 106 8.53 2.27 -7.94
C SER A 106 7.47 2.22 -9.06
N LEU A 107 7.78 2.69 -10.27
CA LEU A 107 6.89 2.62 -11.45
C LEU A 107 7.32 1.53 -12.44
N HIS A 108 8.23 0.64 -12.03
CA HIS A 108 8.63 -0.50 -12.84
C HIS A 108 7.41 -1.39 -13.14
N PRO A 109 7.22 -1.90 -14.38
CA PRO A 109 6.04 -2.69 -14.74
C PRO A 109 5.78 -3.92 -13.84
N ALA A 110 6.84 -4.57 -13.35
CA ALA A 110 6.70 -5.67 -12.39
C ALA A 110 6.09 -5.23 -11.04
N VAL A 111 6.46 -4.05 -10.55
CA VAL A 111 5.90 -3.48 -9.30
C VAL A 111 4.44 -3.10 -9.52
N LEU A 112 4.11 -2.47 -10.66
CA LEU A 112 2.74 -2.10 -10.99
C LEU A 112 1.82 -3.33 -11.13
N ARG A 113 2.31 -4.41 -11.75
CA ARG A 113 1.59 -5.69 -11.81
C ARG A 113 1.36 -6.28 -10.42
N ALA A 114 2.38 -6.29 -9.56
CA ALA A 114 2.22 -6.75 -8.19
C ALA A 114 1.18 -5.94 -7.41
N ILE A 115 1.20 -4.61 -7.51
CA ILE A 115 0.20 -3.73 -6.89
C ILE A 115 -1.20 -4.02 -7.44
N HIS A 116 -1.35 -4.14 -8.76
CA HIS A 116 -2.62 -4.51 -9.37
C HIS A 116 -3.16 -5.84 -8.83
N ASP A 117 -2.30 -6.85 -8.69
CA ASP A 117 -2.69 -8.17 -8.20
C ASP A 117 -3.11 -8.13 -6.73
N ILE A 118 -2.42 -7.32 -5.90
CA ILE A 118 -2.81 -7.07 -4.51
C ILE A 118 -4.20 -6.42 -4.44
N VAL A 119 -4.43 -5.37 -5.24
CA VAL A 119 -5.73 -4.68 -5.30
C VAL A 119 -6.83 -5.62 -5.76
N SER A 120 -6.54 -6.45 -6.75
CA SER A 120 -7.48 -7.44 -7.28
C SER A 120 -7.81 -8.51 -6.24
N GLY A 121 -6.81 -9.00 -5.50
CA GLY A 121 -7.01 -9.96 -4.40
C GLY A 121 -7.83 -9.38 -3.26
N GLY A 122 -7.52 -8.16 -2.83
CA GLY A 122 -8.32 -7.43 -1.83
C GLY A 122 -9.78 -7.28 -2.29
N ARG A 123 -10.00 -6.84 -3.54
CA ARG A 123 -11.36 -6.71 -4.11
C ARG A 123 -12.12 -8.04 -4.14
N ARG A 124 -11.47 -9.14 -4.55
CA ARG A 124 -12.10 -10.48 -4.56
C ARG A 124 -12.51 -10.93 -3.17
N ALA A 125 -11.74 -10.58 -2.14
CA ALA A 125 -12.04 -10.89 -0.75
C ALA A 125 -12.96 -9.86 -0.06
N GLY A 126 -13.38 -8.80 -0.76
CA GLY A 126 -14.16 -7.71 -0.17
C GLY A 126 -13.39 -6.90 0.89
N ARG A 127 -12.05 -6.87 0.80
CA ARG A 127 -11.19 -6.14 1.73
C ARG A 127 -10.63 -4.86 1.10
N PRO A 128 -10.68 -3.72 1.80
CA PRO A 128 -10.09 -2.49 1.32
C PRO A 128 -8.57 -2.62 1.25
N VAL A 129 -7.99 -1.96 0.25
CA VAL A 129 -6.54 -1.92 0.01
C VAL A 129 -6.04 -0.50 0.07
N SER A 130 -5.10 -0.24 0.96
CA SER A 130 -4.36 1.02 1.03
C SER A 130 -2.96 0.90 0.41
N VAL A 131 -2.33 2.03 0.11
CA VAL A 131 -0.88 2.09 -0.13
C VAL A 131 -0.25 3.07 0.85
N CYS A 132 0.86 2.62 1.45
CA CYS A 132 1.78 3.47 2.19
C CYS A 132 3.16 3.44 1.54
N GLY A 133 3.95 4.47 1.80
CA GLY A 133 5.28 4.64 1.22
C GLY A 133 5.36 5.79 0.24
N GLU A 134 6.48 5.89 -0.46
CA GLU A 134 6.78 7.07 -1.28
C GLU A 134 5.90 7.15 -2.52
N LEU A 135 5.48 6.01 -3.08
CA LEU A 135 4.62 5.95 -4.26
C LEU A 135 3.26 6.63 -4.00
N ALA A 136 2.70 6.48 -2.80
CA ALA A 136 1.43 7.14 -2.44
C ALA A 136 1.56 8.67 -2.39
N GLY A 137 2.76 9.18 -2.10
CA GLY A 137 3.07 10.60 -2.02
C GLY A 137 3.55 11.22 -3.33
N ASP A 138 3.72 10.45 -4.40
CA ASP A 138 4.19 10.89 -5.71
C ASP A 138 3.01 11.19 -6.66
N PRO A 139 3.00 12.29 -7.44
CA PRO A 139 1.90 12.60 -8.36
C PRO A 139 1.64 11.55 -9.44
N LEU A 140 2.68 10.93 -10.00
CA LEU A 140 2.52 9.86 -11.00
C LEU A 140 2.01 8.59 -10.30
N GLY A 141 2.58 8.26 -9.15
CA GLY A 141 2.14 7.18 -8.27
C GLY A 141 0.67 7.29 -7.88
N ALA A 142 0.23 8.44 -7.37
CA ALA A 142 -1.16 8.64 -6.98
C ALA A 142 -2.14 8.51 -8.15
N LEU A 143 -1.75 8.97 -9.35
CA LEU A 143 -2.57 8.83 -10.55
C LEU A 143 -2.78 7.37 -10.94
N ILE A 144 -1.71 6.57 -10.94
CA ILE A 144 -1.80 5.15 -11.28
C ILE A 144 -2.55 4.35 -10.20
N LEU A 145 -2.30 4.63 -8.92
CA LEU A 145 -2.98 3.98 -7.79
C LEU A 145 -4.48 4.27 -7.77
N LEU A 146 -4.88 5.50 -8.12
CA LEU A 146 -6.29 5.87 -8.34
C LEU A 146 -6.91 5.02 -9.46
N GLY A 147 -6.16 4.80 -10.55
CA GLY A 147 -6.58 3.97 -11.67
C GLY A 147 -6.76 2.50 -11.32
N PHE A 148 -5.88 1.92 -10.51
CA PHE A 148 -6.08 0.55 -9.98
C PHE A 148 -7.29 0.45 -9.03
N GLY A 149 -7.69 1.57 -8.43
CA GLY A 149 -8.83 1.63 -7.52
C GLY A 149 -8.46 1.29 -6.08
N ILE A 150 -7.32 1.82 -5.63
CA ILE A 150 -6.92 1.84 -4.21
C ILE A 150 -7.93 2.65 -3.39
N ASP A 151 -8.26 2.15 -2.20
CA ASP A 151 -9.24 2.77 -1.29
C ASP A 151 -8.64 3.91 -0.47
N SER A 152 -7.34 3.85 -0.15
CA SER A 152 -6.66 4.84 0.70
C SER A 152 -5.19 5.02 0.36
N LEU A 153 -4.72 6.27 0.38
CA LEU A 153 -3.31 6.63 0.23
C LEU A 153 -2.81 7.25 1.54
N SER A 154 -1.74 6.68 2.10
CA SER A 154 -1.07 7.18 3.30
C SER A 154 0.30 7.75 2.95
N MET A 155 0.57 8.99 3.36
CA MET A 155 1.76 9.74 2.98
C MET A 155 2.13 10.80 4.02
N SER A 156 3.30 11.43 3.84
CA SER A 156 3.71 12.59 4.64
C SER A 156 2.76 13.78 4.46
N ALA A 157 2.54 14.55 5.53
CA ALA A 157 1.60 15.68 5.52
C ALA A 157 1.88 16.70 4.41
N GLY A 158 3.16 16.96 4.11
CA GLY A 158 3.58 17.88 3.04
C GLY A 158 3.16 17.44 1.63
N SER A 159 2.91 16.13 1.42
CA SER A 159 2.45 15.59 0.14
C SER A 159 0.94 15.69 -0.05
N LEU A 160 0.16 15.83 1.03
CA LEU A 160 -1.30 15.79 0.97
C LEU A 160 -1.91 16.84 0.00
N PRO A 161 -1.50 18.12 -0.02
CA PRO A 161 -2.10 19.10 -0.92
C PRO A 161 -1.88 18.77 -2.40
N ARG A 162 -0.66 18.38 -2.78
CA ARG A 162 -0.33 18.04 -4.18
C ARG A 162 -1.09 16.81 -4.65
N ILE A 163 -1.18 15.76 -3.82
CA ILE A 163 -1.84 14.53 -4.21
C ILE A 163 -3.36 14.70 -4.25
N LYS A 164 -3.93 15.46 -3.30
CA LYS A 164 -5.34 15.84 -3.34
C LYS A 164 -5.68 16.61 -4.61
N ARG A 165 -4.79 17.49 -5.09
CA ARG A 165 -4.99 18.18 -6.37
C ARG A 165 -5.01 17.21 -7.55
N VAL A 166 -4.06 16.26 -7.64
CA VAL A 166 -4.05 15.23 -8.69
C VAL A 166 -5.35 14.45 -8.73
N ILE A 167 -5.77 13.88 -7.59
CA ILE A 167 -6.98 13.05 -7.49
C ILE A 167 -8.25 13.83 -7.87
N ARG A 168 -8.32 15.12 -7.54
CA ARG A 168 -9.49 15.96 -7.83
C ARG A 168 -9.53 16.49 -9.26
N SER A 169 -8.40 16.48 -9.96
CA SER A 169 -8.27 17.04 -11.31
C SER A 169 -8.47 16.00 -12.40
N VAL A 170 -8.09 14.74 -12.17
CA VAL A 170 -8.16 13.69 -13.21
C VAL A 170 -9.42 12.84 -13.04
N PRO A 171 -10.27 12.71 -14.07
CA PRO A 171 -11.44 11.83 -14.02
C PRO A 171 -11.05 10.38 -13.77
N LEU A 172 -11.77 9.69 -12.87
CA LEU A 172 -11.50 8.29 -12.53
C LEU A 172 -11.52 7.36 -13.75
N LYS A 173 -12.38 7.62 -14.74
CA LYS A 173 -12.42 6.85 -15.99
C LYS A 173 -11.09 6.94 -16.75
N HIS A 174 -10.46 8.11 -16.79
CA HIS A 174 -9.19 8.30 -17.46
C HIS A 174 -8.04 7.69 -16.64
N ALA A 175 -8.03 7.86 -15.32
CA ALA A 175 -7.05 7.20 -14.45
C ALA A 175 -7.07 5.67 -14.63
N ARG A 176 -8.26 5.06 -14.74
CA ARG A 176 -8.41 3.61 -15.02
C ARG A 176 -7.84 3.20 -16.39
N LEU A 177 -8.04 4.02 -17.43
CA LEU A 177 -7.47 3.77 -18.75
C LEU A 177 -5.94 3.78 -18.69
N LEU A 178 -5.36 4.82 -18.10
CA LEU A 178 -3.90 4.95 -17.91
C LEU A 178 -3.32 3.79 -17.10
N ALA A 179 -4.05 3.32 -16.08
CA ALA A 179 -3.64 2.16 -15.30
C ALA A 179 -3.60 0.87 -16.12
N TRP A 180 -4.58 0.67 -17.01
CA TRP A 180 -4.60 -0.48 -17.90
C TRP A 180 -3.48 -0.41 -18.95
N GLU A 181 -3.25 0.76 -19.54
CA GLU A 181 -2.16 0.99 -20.49
C GLU A 181 -0.78 0.81 -19.84
N ALA A 182 -0.59 1.25 -18.60
CA ALA A 182 0.67 1.09 -17.87
C ALA A 182 1.04 -0.38 -17.64
N LEU A 183 0.05 -1.27 -17.47
CA LEU A 183 0.30 -2.70 -17.29
C LEU A 183 0.81 -3.37 -18.57
N ALA A 184 0.51 -2.78 -19.73
CA ALA A 184 1.00 -3.21 -21.03
C ALA A 184 2.40 -2.65 -21.37
N CYS A 185 2.91 -1.68 -20.61
CA CYS A 185 4.27 -1.18 -20.79
C CYS A 185 5.33 -2.22 -20.38
N GLU A 186 6.44 -2.23 -21.10
CA GLU A 186 7.60 -3.09 -20.82
C GLU A 186 8.70 -2.35 -20.03
N ARG A 187 8.72 -1.01 -20.07
CA ARG A 187 9.73 -0.17 -19.40
C ARG A 187 9.07 0.86 -18.48
N GLY A 188 9.70 1.15 -17.33
CA GLY A 188 9.23 2.19 -16.40
C GLY A 188 9.30 3.61 -16.99
N GLU A 189 10.18 3.85 -17.97
CA GLU A 189 10.25 5.11 -18.71
C GLU A 189 8.99 5.39 -19.54
N ASP A 190 8.44 4.37 -20.20
CA ASP A 190 7.23 4.49 -21.02
C ASP A 190 6.03 4.84 -20.12
N VAL A 191 5.94 4.17 -18.96
CA VAL A 191 4.94 4.49 -17.93
C VAL A 191 5.07 5.95 -17.49
N ARG A 192 6.29 6.40 -17.14
CA ARG A 192 6.54 7.79 -16.72
C ARG A 192 6.16 8.78 -17.83
N ALA A 193 6.56 8.53 -19.07
CA ALA A 193 6.27 9.41 -20.20
C ALA A 193 4.75 9.59 -20.39
N MET A 194 4.01 8.49 -20.38
CA MET A 194 2.55 8.48 -20.48
C MET A 194 1.89 9.24 -19.32
N LEU A 195 2.25 8.92 -18.07
CA LEU A 195 1.65 9.57 -16.90
C LEU A 195 1.99 11.07 -16.82
N ARG A 196 3.21 11.46 -17.22
CA ARG A 196 3.60 12.88 -17.32
C ARG A 196 2.79 13.60 -18.40
N GLY A 197 2.54 12.95 -19.54
CA GLY A 197 1.66 13.46 -20.60
C GLY A 197 0.26 13.75 -20.07
N ALA A 198 -0.34 12.78 -19.39
CA ALA A 198 -1.66 12.93 -18.77
C ALA A 198 -1.69 14.08 -17.74
N LEU A 199 -0.73 14.15 -16.82
CA LEU A 199 -0.70 15.26 -15.85
C LEU A 199 -0.55 16.63 -16.53
N ARG A 200 0.20 16.75 -17.64
CA ARG A 200 0.28 18.01 -18.40
C ARG A 200 -1.05 18.38 -19.05
N GLU A 201 -1.78 17.41 -19.60
CA GLU A 201 -3.13 17.61 -20.17
C GLU A 201 -4.09 18.25 -19.15
N TYR A 202 -4.03 17.82 -17.89
CA TYR A 202 -4.85 18.38 -16.81
C TYR A 202 -4.24 19.61 -16.12
N GLY A 203 -3.20 20.24 -16.69
CA GLY A 203 -2.57 21.44 -16.13
C GLY A 203 -1.82 21.19 -14.81
N LEU A 204 -1.40 19.95 -14.56
CA LEU A 204 -0.66 19.51 -13.39
C LEU A 204 0.85 19.34 -13.65
N GLY A 205 1.33 19.81 -14.80
CA GLY A 205 2.74 19.71 -15.19
C GLY A 205 3.72 20.23 -14.14
N GLY A 206 3.37 21.32 -13.44
CA GLY A 206 4.20 21.91 -12.38
C GLY A 206 4.27 21.10 -11.07
N LEU A 207 3.48 20.03 -10.92
CA LEU A 207 3.58 19.11 -9.78
C LEU A 207 4.62 18.02 -10.01
N ILE A 208 4.96 17.75 -11.27
CA ILE A 208 6.03 16.85 -11.64
C ILE A 208 7.31 17.64 -11.43
N ARG A 209 8.15 17.22 -10.49
CA ARG A 209 9.53 17.74 -10.47
C ARG A 209 10.10 17.45 -11.85
N SER A 210 10.61 18.48 -12.52
CA SER A 210 11.52 18.28 -13.65
C SER A 210 12.67 17.45 -13.10
N ASP A 211 12.67 16.15 -13.37
CA ASP A 211 13.78 15.30 -12.99
C ASP A 211 15.02 15.86 -13.69
N ALA A 212 16.01 16.21 -12.86
CA ALA A 212 17.38 16.50 -13.27
C ALA A 212 18.02 15.25 -13.89
#